data_AF-A0A8B6E1L6-F1
#
_entry.id   AF-A0A8B6E1L6-F1
#
_cell.length_a   1.000
_cell.length_b   1.000
_cell.length_c   1.000
_cell.angle_alpha   90.00
_cell.angle_beta   90.00
_cell.angle_gamma   90.00
#
_symmetry.space_group_name_H-M   'P 1'
#
loop_
_entity.id
_entity.type
_entity.pdbx_description
1 polymer ?
#
loop_
_entity_poly.entity_id
_entity_poly.type
_entity_poly.pdbx_seq_one_letter_code
_entity_poly.pdbx_strand_id
1 'polypeptide(L)'
;MEKKVQRRATRFVTSRHRNRSSDSSDFNARTGCDDDFVIIDENEHGDNNLSDFIENPVNALKDLSFPIKRVNMDKGKNRYGNMLLNFCKGNGVFILNGRMGRDQNIGRFTCRNASVVDYCISSPGLLKSFKDFEVLDSSKLLSDVHNPISVTFYCNKNVVNDHAENVDCNSHDNTVKKINRWDSEKIKDFQNNIDVEKIVELEYKLCNTDLNDVNKNVINTFIGDLCNIFVRCGQATFGISSVKRNKNK
;
A
#
# COMPACT_ATOMS: atom_id res chain seq x y z
N MET A 1 -23.36 8.28 21.66
CA MET A 1 -22.26 7.30 21.60
C MET A 1 -21.69 7.30 20.19
N GLU A 2 -20.75 8.21 19.90
CA GLU A 2 -20.11 8.30 18.58
C GLU A 2 -18.88 7.39 18.53
N LYS A 3 -18.90 6.41 17.62
CA LYS A 3 -17.73 5.58 17.33
C LYS A 3 -16.80 6.37 16.39
N LYS A 4 -15.68 6.87 16.92
CA LYS A 4 -14.59 7.45 16.11
C LYS A 4 -13.96 6.36 15.24
N VAL A 5 -14.18 6.46 13.93
CA VAL A 5 -13.51 5.63 12.92
C VAL A 5 -12.15 6.26 12.63
N GLN A 6 -11.08 5.61 13.10
CA GLN A 6 -9.70 6.02 12.82
C GLN A 6 -9.29 5.46 11.44
N ARG A 7 -9.34 6.30 10.41
CA ARG A 7 -8.90 5.93 9.04
C ARG A 7 -7.43 6.29 8.86
N ARG A 8 -6.57 5.27 8.71
CA ARG A 8 -5.16 5.41 8.33
C ARG A 8 -5.04 5.49 6.81
N ALA A 9 -4.45 6.56 6.29
CA ALA A 9 -3.87 6.57 4.96
C ALA A 9 -2.63 5.66 4.99
N THR A 10 -2.70 4.49 4.35
CA THR A 10 -1.61 3.51 4.37
C THR A 10 -0.83 3.62 3.05
N ARG A 11 0.43 4.02 3.15
CA ARG A 11 1.43 3.87 2.07
C ARG A 11 1.88 2.39 2.10
N PHE A 12 1.63 1.63 1.04
CA PHE A 12 2.02 0.22 1.00
C PHE A 12 3.52 0.03 0.70
N VAL A 13 4.09 -0.94 1.41
CA VAL A 13 5.48 -1.41 1.31
C VAL A 13 5.46 -2.70 0.51
N THR A 14 6.34 -2.81 -0.48
CA THR A 14 6.57 -4.05 -1.22
C THR A 14 7.11 -5.14 -0.27
N SER A 15 6.38 -6.25 -0.16
CA SER A 15 6.84 -7.44 0.55
C SER A 15 7.92 -8.13 -0.30
N ARG A 16 9.17 -8.15 0.18
CA ARG A 16 10.27 -8.94 -0.39
C ARG A 16 10.08 -10.44 -0.08
N HIS A 17 9.05 -11.06 -0.64
CA HIS A 17 9.00 -12.50 -0.87
C HIS A 17 8.62 -12.69 -2.34
N ARG A 18 9.51 -13.35 -3.09
CA ARG A 18 9.34 -13.61 -4.53
C ARG A 18 7.93 -14.22 -4.74
N ASN A 19 7.07 -13.53 -5.49
CA ASN A 19 5.70 -13.90 -5.92
C ASN A 19 4.48 -13.36 -5.14
N ARG A 20 4.61 -12.36 -4.25
CA ARG A 20 3.41 -11.69 -3.68
C ARG A 20 3.54 -10.17 -3.77
N SER A 21 2.82 -9.56 -4.71
CA SER A 21 2.70 -8.09 -4.85
C SER A 21 1.24 -7.64 -4.78
N SER A 22 1.05 -6.50 -4.12
CA SER A 22 -0.13 -5.65 -4.25
C SER A 22 0.33 -4.20 -4.31
N ASP A 23 -0.10 -3.47 -5.33
CA ASP A 23 0.24 -2.06 -5.51
C ASP A 23 -1.04 -1.22 -5.60
N SER A 24 -1.03 -0.06 -4.96
CA SER A 24 -2.09 0.94 -5.07
C SER A 24 -1.49 2.32 -5.35
N SER A 25 -1.79 2.90 -6.51
CA SER A 25 -1.20 4.17 -6.96
C SER A 25 -2.10 4.90 -7.95
N ASP A 26 -1.84 6.19 -8.15
CA ASP A 26 -2.29 6.94 -9.32
C ASP A 26 -1.48 6.48 -10.54
N PHE A 27 -2.13 5.82 -11.49
CA PHE A 27 -1.52 5.36 -12.74
C PHE A 27 -1.81 6.29 -13.91
N ASN A 28 -2.70 7.28 -13.73
CA ASN A 28 -3.27 8.09 -14.81
C ASN A 28 -3.79 7.25 -16.00
N ALA A 29 -4.21 6.03 -15.70
CA ALA A 29 -4.60 5.00 -16.66
C ALA A 29 -6.12 4.89 -16.65
N ARG A 30 -6.78 4.87 -17.81
CA ARG A 30 -8.23 4.61 -17.90
C ARG A 30 -8.41 3.29 -18.61
N THR A 31 -8.86 2.27 -17.89
CA THR A 31 -8.92 0.88 -18.40
C THR A 31 -10.30 0.47 -18.91
N GLY A 32 -11.32 1.33 -18.82
CA GLY A 32 -12.70 0.96 -19.13
C GLY A 32 -13.14 -0.29 -18.37
N CYS A 33 -13.77 -1.24 -19.06
CA CYS A 33 -14.21 -2.54 -18.52
C CYS A 33 -13.46 -3.74 -19.14
N ASP A 34 -12.32 -3.52 -19.77
CA ASP A 34 -11.57 -4.59 -20.47
C ASP A 34 -10.93 -5.60 -19.53
N ASP A 35 -10.78 -6.84 -19.96
CA ASP A 35 -10.16 -7.84 -19.09
C ASP A 35 -8.70 -7.52 -18.78
N ASP A 36 -8.33 -7.74 -17.52
CA ASP A 36 -7.00 -7.63 -16.95
C ASP A 36 -6.25 -8.98 -16.92
N PHE A 37 -6.86 -10.02 -17.49
CA PHE A 37 -6.31 -11.37 -17.60
C PHE A 37 -6.42 -11.87 -19.05
N VAL A 38 -5.74 -12.98 -19.34
CA VAL A 38 -5.83 -13.71 -20.60
C VAL A 38 -6.54 -15.02 -20.33
N ILE A 39 -7.54 -15.35 -21.16
CA ILE A 39 -8.13 -16.68 -21.19
C ILE A 39 -7.25 -17.50 -22.11
N ILE A 40 -6.72 -18.61 -21.60
CA ILE A 40 -5.99 -19.57 -22.42
C ILE A 40 -7.05 -20.52 -23.00
N ASP A 41 -7.22 -20.51 -24.32
CA ASP A 41 -8.10 -21.45 -25.00
C ASP A 41 -7.46 -22.84 -24.97
N GLU A 42 -8.14 -23.78 -24.31
CA GLU A 42 -7.71 -25.18 -24.19
C GLU A 42 -7.67 -25.92 -25.54
N ASN A 43 -8.23 -25.32 -26.60
CA ASN A 43 -8.43 -25.94 -27.91
C ASN A 43 -7.30 -25.69 -28.92
N GLU A 44 -6.33 -24.82 -28.64
CA GLU A 44 -5.27 -24.47 -29.62
C GLU A 44 -3.97 -25.28 -29.48
N HIS A 45 -3.81 -26.14 -28.47
CA HIS A 45 -2.60 -26.95 -28.30
C HIS A 45 -2.92 -28.44 -28.35
N GLY A 46 -2.92 -28.96 -29.58
CA GLY A 46 -2.73 -30.39 -29.80
C GLY A 46 -1.41 -30.83 -29.15
N ASP A 47 -1.48 -31.87 -28.34
CA ASP A 47 -0.37 -32.61 -27.75
C ASP A 47 0.69 -31.75 -27.06
N ASN A 48 0.43 -31.29 -25.83
CA ASN A 48 1.44 -31.21 -24.77
C ASN A 48 0.77 -31.00 -23.40
N ASN A 49 1.19 -31.79 -22.41
CA ASN A 49 0.85 -31.74 -20.97
C ASN A 49 1.15 -30.38 -20.26
N LEU A 50 1.23 -29.26 -20.99
CA LEU A 50 1.56 -27.94 -20.46
C LEU A 50 0.34 -27.23 -19.85
N SER A 51 -0.88 -27.59 -20.26
CA SER A 51 -2.14 -27.08 -19.69
C SER A 51 -2.24 -27.34 -18.18
N ASP A 52 -1.69 -28.46 -17.71
CA ASP A 52 -1.72 -28.85 -16.29
C ASP A 52 -0.78 -28.01 -15.41
N PHE A 53 0.19 -27.30 -16.02
CA PHE A 53 1.16 -26.46 -15.29
C PHE A 53 0.81 -24.97 -15.28
N ILE A 54 -0.13 -24.52 -16.13
CA ILE A 54 -0.54 -23.12 -16.21
C ILE A 54 -1.90 -22.96 -15.56
N GLU A 55 -1.90 -22.52 -14.30
CA GLU A 55 -3.12 -22.25 -13.56
C GLU A 55 -3.94 -21.17 -14.27
N ASN A 56 -5.17 -21.52 -14.70
CA ASN A 56 -6.05 -20.56 -15.34
C ASN A 56 -6.35 -19.42 -14.36
N PRO A 57 -5.97 -18.16 -14.67
CA PRO A 57 -6.13 -17.03 -13.75
C PRO A 57 -7.59 -16.82 -13.30
N VAL A 58 -8.56 -17.25 -14.11
CA VAL A 58 -9.98 -17.15 -13.79
C VAL A 58 -10.38 -18.05 -12.62
N ASN A 59 -9.69 -19.19 -12.41
CA ASN A 59 -10.02 -20.12 -11.32
C ASN A 59 -9.78 -19.46 -9.95
N ALA A 60 -8.67 -18.74 -9.79
CA ALA A 60 -8.39 -18.03 -8.55
C ALA A 60 -9.46 -16.97 -8.20
N LEU A 61 -10.08 -16.34 -9.22
CA LEU A 61 -11.21 -15.43 -9.00
C LEU A 61 -12.48 -16.18 -8.61
N LYS A 62 -12.78 -17.30 -9.28
CA LYS A 62 -13.96 -18.14 -9.00
C LYS A 62 -13.91 -18.74 -7.60
N ASP A 63 -12.76 -19.27 -7.20
CA ASP A 63 -12.57 -19.90 -5.88
C ASP A 63 -12.82 -18.93 -4.74
N LEU A 64 -12.50 -17.65 -4.95
CA LEU A 64 -12.73 -16.57 -4.00
C LEU A 64 -14.09 -15.88 -4.20
N SER A 65 -14.94 -16.39 -5.09
CA SER A 65 -16.25 -15.82 -5.43
C SER A 65 -16.18 -14.35 -5.88
N PHE A 66 -15.09 -13.96 -6.54
CA PHE A 66 -14.92 -12.64 -7.12
C PHE A 66 -15.53 -12.58 -8.53
N PRO A 67 -16.12 -11.44 -8.94
CA PRO A 67 -16.57 -11.24 -10.30
C PRO A 67 -15.42 -11.40 -11.30
N ILE A 68 -15.64 -12.26 -12.29
CA ILE A 68 -14.68 -12.45 -13.39
C ILE A 68 -14.52 -11.12 -14.15
N LYS A 69 -15.66 -10.54 -14.56
CA LYS A 69 -15.72 -9.22 -15.19
C LYS A 69 -15.81 -8.13 -14.12
N ARG A 70 -14.91 -7.16 -14.23
CA ARG A 70 -14.87 -5.97 -13.39
C ARG A 70 -15.87 -4.94 -13.89
N VAL A 71 -16.61 -4.32 -12.97
CA VAL A 71 -17.47 -3.17 -13.29
C VAL A 71 -16.64 -1.89 -13.12
N ASN A 72 -16.86 -0.90 -13.98
CA ASN A 72 -16.18 0.39 -13.87
C ASN A 72 -17.16 1.49 -14.28
N MET A 73 -17.33 2.52 -13.46
CA MET A 73 -18.11 3.71 -13.82
C MET A 73 -17.45 4.50 -14.94
N ASP A 74 -16.12 4.51 -14.98
CA ASP A 74 -15.36 5.08 -16.08
C ASP A 74 -15.28 4.09 -17.25
N LYS A 75 -16.00 4.41 -18.33
CA LYS A 75 -15.97 3.64 -19.59
C LYS A 75 -14.88 4.10 -20.55
N GLY A 76 -14.21 5.22 -20.24
CA GLY A 76 -13.14 5.76 -21.07
C GLY A 76 -11.89 4.89 -21.04
N LYS A 77 -11.11 5.01 -22.12
CA LYS A 77 -9.82 4.31 -22.26
C LYS A 77 -8.74 5.26 -22.74
N ASN A 78 -7.50 5.02 -22.31
CA ASN A 78 -6.34 5.72 -22.83
C ASN A 78 -5.15 4.76 -23.02
N ARG A 79 -4.07 5.27 -23.62
CA ARG A 79 -2.84 4.50 -23.88
C ARG A 79 -2.27 3.86 -22.60
N TYR A 80 -2.25 4.61 -21.50
CA TYR A 80 -1.78 4.11 -20.20
C TYR A 80 -2.67 3.00 -19.65
N GLY A 81 -3.98 3.06 -19.89
CA GLY A 81 -4.94 1.99 -19.59
C GLY A 81 -4.58 0.68 -20.28
N ASN A 82 -4.30 0.73 -21.58
CA ASN A 82 -3.87 -0.45 -22.33
C ASN A 82 -2.54 -1.01 -21.79
N MET A 83 -1.58 -0.13 -21.44
CA MET A 83 -0.32 -0.55 -20.84
C MET A 83 -0.52 -1.23 -19.47
N LEU A 84 -1.40 -0.68 -18.62
CA LEU A 84 -1.73 -1.27 -17.33
C LEU A 84 -2.42 -2.62 -17.49
N LEU A 85 -3.34 -2.76 -18.43
CA LEU A 85 -3.99 -4.05 -18.73
C LEU A 85 -2.98 -5.09 -19.22
N ASN A 86 -2.06 -4.70 -20.11
CA ASN A 86 -1.00 -5.59 -20.58
C ASN A 86 -0.05 -5.99 -19.45
N PHE A 87 0.26 -5.06 -18.55
CA PHE A 87 1.03 -5.36 -17.34
C PHE A 87 0.30 -6.38 -16.46
N CYS A 88 -1.00 -6.19 -16.22
CA CYS A 88 -1.81 -7.12 -15.42
C CYS A 88 -1.82 -8.53 -16.04
N LYS A 89 -2.09 -8.61 -17.34
CA LYS A 89 -2.08 -9.85 -18.13
C LYS A 89 -0.73 -10.56 -18.08
N GLY A 90 0.36 -9.82 -18.33
CA GLY A 90 1.71 -10.39 -18.39
C GLY A 90 2.25 -10.83 -17.03
N ASN A 91 1.74 -10.28 -15.92
CA ASN A 91 2.19 -10.62 -14.57
C ASN A 91 1.18 -11.44 -13.76
N GLY A 92 0.03 -11.80 -14.35
CA GLY A 92 -1.02 -12.54 -13.65
C GLY A 92 -1.54 -11.82 -12.40
N VAL A 93 -1.67 -10.49 -12.46
CA VAL A 93 -2.23 -9.68 -11.36
C VAL A 93 -3.58 -9.09 -11.76
N PHE A 94 -4.44 -8.87 -10.77
CA PHE A 94 -5.82 -8.47 -10.96
C PHE A 94 -6.10 -7.09 -10.38
N ILE A 95 -6.83 -6.27 -11.12
CA ILE A 95 -7.43 -5.03 -10.64
C ILE A 95 -8.58 -5.37 -9.69
N LEU A 96 -8.59 -4.72 -8.52
CA LEU A 96 -9.61 -4.91 -7.48
C LEU A 96 -10.77 -3.92 -7.59
N ASN A 97 -10.54 -2.74 -8.16
CA ASN A 97 -11.59 -1.75 -8.42
C ASN A 97 -12.74 -2.39 -9.19
N GLY A 98 -13.96 -2.26 -8.68
CA GLY A 98 -15.15 -2.87 -9.27
C GLY A 98 -15.32 -4.36 -9.06
N ARG A 99 -14.34 -5.04 -8.45
CA ARG A 99 -14.32 -6.49 -8.27
C ARG A 99 -14.48 -6.91 -6.81
N MET A 100 -14.07 -6.08 -5.85
CA MET A 100 -13.99 -6.49 -4.46
C MET A 100 -14.68 -5.54 -3.48
N GLY A 101 -15.24 -6.12 -2.41
CA GLY A 101 -15.66 -5.40 -1.22
C GLY A 101 -16.82 -4.46 -1.51
N ARG A 102 -16.82 -3.30 -0.84
CA ARG A 102 -17.85 -2.28 -1.04
C ARG A 102 -17.82 -1.59 -2.41
N ASP A 103 -16.76 -1.77 -3.20
CA ASP A 103 -16.72 -1.31 -4.60
C ASP A 103 -17.11 -2.40 -5.61
N GLN A 104 -17.39 -3.63 -5.17
CA GLN A 104 -17.75 -4.74 -6.03
C GLN A 104 -19.01 -4.40 -6.84
N ASN A 105 -18.95 -4.64 -8.16
CA ASN A 105 -20.02 -4.33 -9.11
C ASN A 105 -20.37 -2.83 -9.23
N ILE A 106 -19.54 -1.94 -8.69
CA ILE A 106 -19.72 -0.48 -8.78
C ILE A 106 -18.59 0.12 -9.62
N GLY A 107 -17.34 -0.02 -9.14
CA GLY A 107 -16.16 0.55 -9.80
C GLY A 107 -16.18 2.07 -9.77
N ARG A 108 -16.29 2.66 -8.58
CA ARG A 108 -16.47 4.10 -8.36
C ARG A 108 -15.31 4.93 -8.92
N PHE A 109 -15.63 6.14 -9.37
CA PHE A 109 -14.62 7.12 -9.80
C PHE A 109 -13.60 7.41 -8.69
N THR A 110 -12.33 7.43 -9.07
CA THR A 110 -11.23 7.76 -8.15
C THR A 110 -10.70 9.16 -8.35
N CYS A 111 -11.07 9.84 -9.45
CA CYS A 111 -10.64 11.20 -9.74
C CYS A 111 -11.80 12.04 -10.32
N ARG A 112 -12.03 13.22 -9.71
CA ARG A 112 -13.00 14.26 -10.08
C ARG A 112 -14.41 13.79 -10.38
N ASN A 113 -14.83 12.67 -9.79
CA ASN A 113 -16.11 12.02 -10.12
C ASN A 113 -16.30 11.80 -11.64
N ALA A 114 -15.20 11.58 -12.36
CA ALA A 114 -15.17 11.56 -13.82
C ALA A 114 -14.28 10.44 -14.39
N SER A 115 -13.26 10.01 -13.65
CA SER A 115 -12.36 8.96 -14.11
C SER A 115 -11.94 8.01 -12.98
N VAL A 116 -11.57 6.79 -13.38
CA VAL A 116 -10.89 5.83 -12.52
C VAL A 116 -9.47 5.74 -13.04
N VAL A 117 -8.54 6.24 -12.23
CA VAL A 117 -7.10 6.33 -12.56
C VAL A 117 -6.21 5.80 -11.43
N ASP A 118 -6.77 5.67 -10.24
CA ASP A 118 -6.14 5.06 -9.09
C ASP A 118 -6.63 3.62 -8.97
N TYR A 119 -5.72 2.67 -8.99
CA TYR A 119 -6.06 1.25 -8.94
C TYR A 119 -5.39 0.58 -7.76
N CYS A 120 -6.07 -0.41 -7.17
CA CYS A 120 -5.40 -1.44 -6.40
C CYS A 120 -5.32 -2.71 -7.24
N ILE A 121 -4.12 -3.25 -7.39
CA ILE A 121 -3.85 -4.51 -8.09
C ILE A 121 -3.29 -5.55 -7.13
N SER A 122 -3.57 -6.83 -7.37
CA SER A 122 -3.07 -7.92 -6.54
C SER A 122 -2.86 -9.21 -7.33
N SER A 123 -1.79 -9.93 -7.01
CA SER A 123 -1.65 -11.34 -7.39
C SER A 123 -2.74 -12.22 -6.78
N PRO A 124 -3.14 -13.32 -7.44
CA PRO A 124 -4.15 -14.26 -6.94
C PRO A 124 -3.83 -14.82 -5.54
N GLY A 125 -2.56 -15.15 -5.28
CA GLY A 125 -2.13 -15.70 -3.99
C GLY A 125 -2.36 -14.78 -2.79
N LEU A 126 -2.49 -13.46 -3.01
CA LEU A 126 -2.75 -12.47 -1.97
C LEU A 126 -4.24 -12.08 -1.87
N LEU A 127 -5.06 -12.38 -2.88
CA LEU A 127 -6.49 -12.03 -2.89
C LEU A 127 -7.23 -12.54 -1.65
N LYS A 128 -6.91 -13.76 -1.19
CA LYS A 128 -7.46 -14.36 0.04
C LYS A 128 -7.18 -13.57 1.33
N SER A 129 -6.16 -12.71 1.30
CA SER A 129 -5.82 -11.86 2.44
C SER A 129 -6.58 -10.54 2.44
N PHE A 130 -7.23 -10.16 1.34
CA PHE A 130 -8.07 -8.97 1.33
C PHE A 130 -9.40 -9.29 2.02
N LYS A 131 -9.86 -8.33 2.82
CA LYS A 131 -11.15 -8.37 3.52
C LYS A 131 -12.16 -7.42 2.88
N ASP A 132 -11.70 -6.22 2.51
CA ASP A 132 -12.58 -5.20 1.95
C ASP A 132 -11.79 -4.21 1.08
N PHE A 133 -12.48 -3.63 0.11
CA PHE A 133 -11.99 -2.58 -0.78
C PHE A 133 -13.10 -1.55 -0.98
N GLU A 134 -12.77 -0.27 -0.86
CA GLU A 134 -13.72 0.82 -1.02
C GLU A 134 -13.04 2.08 -1.58
N VAL A 135 -13.72 2.76 -2.48
CA VAL A 135 -13.41 4.14 -2.86
C VAL A 135 -14.19 5.10 -1.96
N LEU A 136 -13.49 5.85 -1.12
CA LEU A 136 -14.07 6.80 -0.17
C LEU A 136 -14.45 8.11 -0.87
N ASP A 137 -15.42 8.82 -0.29
CA ASP A 137 -15.82 10.12 -0.83
C ASP A 137 -14.68 11.15 -0.75
N SER A 138 -14.66 12.07 -1.72
CA SER A 138 -13.67 13.13 -1.82
C SER A 138 -13.61 13.95 -0.53
N SER A 139 -12.40 14.26 -0.06
CA SER A 139 -12.18 15.21 1.02
C SER A 139 -11.21 16.29 0.55
N LYS A 140 -11.68 17.53 0.48
CA LYS A 140 -10.87 18.70 0.11
C LYS A 140 -9.65 18.91 1.03
N LEU A 141 -9.68 18.33 2.23
CA LEU A 141 -8.56 18.34 3.18
C LEU A 141 -7.44 17.36 2.79
N LEU A 142 -7.78 16.30 2.05
CA LEU A 142 -6.86 15.20 1.73
C LEU A 142 -6.41 15.20 0.27
N SER A 143 -7.25 15.71 -0.64
CA SER A 143 -6.92 15.89 -2.05
C SER A 143 -7.86 16.90 -2.70
N ASP A 144 -7.34 17.60 -3.70
CA ASP A 144 -8.08 18.50 -4.58
C ASP A 144 -8.93 17.76 -5.62
N VAL A 145 -8.47 16.58 -6.07
CA VAL A 145 -9.08 15.91 -7.22
C VAL A 145 -9.23 14.39 -7.08
N HIS A 146 -8.53 13.74 -6.15
CA HIS A 146 -8.59 12.28 -5.96
C HIS A 146 -9.45 11.85 -4.77
N ASN A 147 -10.16 10.75 -4.96
CA ASN A 147 -10.90 10.04 -3.93
C ASN A 147 -9.98 9.01 -3.28
N PRO A 148 -9.91 8.94 -1.94
CA PRO A 148 -9.06 7.97 -1.27
C PRO A 148 -9.52 6.53 -1.53
N ILE A 149 -8.57 5.62 -1.77
CA ILE A 149 -8.82 4.18 -1.80
C ILE A 149 -8.52 3.58 -0.43
N SER A 150 -9.45 2.79 0.10
CA SER A 150 -9.33 2.08 1.37
C SER A 150 -9.29 0.59 1.13
N VAL A 151 -8.23 -0.06 1.59
CA VAL A 151 -8.02 -1.50 1.48
C VAL A 151 -7.86 -2.09 2.88
N THR A 152 -8.62 -3.15 3.17
CA THR A 152 -8.54 -3.87 4.46
C THR A 152 -8.06 -5.29 4.22
N PHE A 153 -7.16 -5.76 5.08
CA PHE A 153 -6.62 -7.12 5.03
C PHE A 153 -7.01 -7.92 6.26
N TYR A 154 -7.15 -9.22 6.11
CA TYR A 154 -7.09 -10.16 7.22
C TYR A 154 -5.65 -10.22 7.73
N CYS A 155 -5.47 -10.01 9.04
CA CYS A 155 -4.17 -10.15 9.70
C CYS A 155 -4.27 -11.30 10.71
N ASN A 156 -3.70 -12.46 10.37
CA ASN A 156 -3.54 -13.53 11.34
C ASN A 156 -2.35 -13.23 12.24
N LYS A 157 -2.59 -13.08 13.54
CA LYS A 157 -1.56 -12.79 14.56
C LYS A 157 -0.61 -13.96 14.85
N ASN A 158 -0.77 -15.10 14.18
CA ASN A 158 0.05 -16.29 14.43
C ASN A 158 1.32 -16.24 13.57
N VAL A 159 2.27 -15.38 13.95
CA VAL A 159 3.68 -15.61 13.60
C VAL A 159 4.19 -16.63 14.61
N VAL A 160 4.19 -17.89 14.20
CA VAL A 160 4.81 -18.98 14.94
C VAL A 160 6.32 -18.70 15.01
N ASN A 161 6.88 -18.91 16.19
CA ASN A 161 8.32 -18.94 16.43
C ASN A 161 8.95 -20.03 15.55
N ASP A 162 9.47 -19.67 14.38
CA ASP A 162 10.37 -20.60 13.68
C ASP A 162 11.74 -20.52 14.35
N HIS A 163 12.12 -21.65 14.92
CA HIS A 163 13.38 -21.93 15.59
C HIS A 163 14.57 -21.49 14.71
N ALA A 164 15.25 -20.42 15.13
CA ALA A 164 16.56 -20.09 14.60
C ALA A 164 17.57 -21.10 15.16
N GLU A 165 17.95 -22.07 14.34
CA GLU A 165 19.11 -22.91 14.61
C GLU A 165 20.38 -22.04 14.69
N ASN A 166 21.15 -22.30 15.75
CA ASN A 166 22.43 -21.67 16.04
C ASN A 166 23.45 -21.92 14.92
N VAL A 167 23.95 -20.85 14.31
CA VAL A 167 25.30 -20.85 13.72
C VAL A 167 26.02 -19.61 14.21
N ASP A 168 27.07 -19.85 15.00
CA ASP A 168 27.97 -18.88 15.57
C ASP A 168 29.07 -18.53 14.54
N CYS A 169 29.26 -17.24 14.25
CA CYS A 169 30.54 -16.71 13.78
C CYS A 169 30.62 -15.17 13.91
N ASN A 170 31.48 -14.76 14.83
CA ASN A 170 32.17 -13.48 15.07
C ASN A 170 31.97 -12.24 14.16
N SER A 171 31.58 -11.16 14.86
CA SER A 171 32.03 -9.76 14.82
C SER A 171 32.31 -9.03 13.49
N HIS A 172 31.31 -8.28 13.03
CA HIS A 172 31.42 -6.84 12.73
C HIS A 172 30.04 -6.19 12.92
N ASP A 173 29.94 -5.25 13.86
CA ASP A 173 28.69 -4.64 14.34
C ASP A 173 28.01 -3.82 13.23
N ASN A 174 26.98 -4.41 12.61
CA ASN A 174 26.05 -3.76 11.70
C ASN A 174 24.64 -3.76 12.33
N THR A 175 24.52 -3.28 13.56
CA THR A 175 23.21 -3.12 14.21
C THR A 175 22.52 -1.85 13.73
N VAL A 176 21.37 -2.00 13.06
CA VAL A 176 20.50 -0.87 12.75
C VAL A 176 19.53 -0.69 13.91
N LYS A 177 19.55 0.50 14.53
CA LYS A 177 18.61 0.91 15.57
C LYS A 177 17.24 1.20 14.93
N LYS A 178 16.21 0.45 15.33
CA LYS A 178 14.84 0.63 14.87
C LYS A 178 13.94 0.95 16.06
N ILE A 179 13.08 1.96 15.91
CA ILE A 179 12.03 2.23 16.90
C ILE A 179 11.10 1.01 16.96
N ASN A 180 10.73 0.61 18.18
CA ASN A 180 9.80 -0.50 18.38
C ASN A 180 8.43 -0.20 17.74
N ARG A 181 7.66 -1.27 17.51
CA ARG A 181 6.33 -1.13 16.88
C ARG A 181 5.43 -0.20 17.70
N TRP A 182 4.61 0.57 16.99
CA TRP A 182 3.58 1.42 17.60
C TRP A 182 2.68 0.59 18.52
N ASP A 183 2.46 1.13 19.72
CA ASP A 183 1.59 0.57 20.75
C ASP A 183 0.48 1.57 21.06
N SER A 184 -0.77 1.19 20.79
CA SER A 184 -1.94 2.04 21.01
C SER A 184 -2.20 2.34 22.48
N GLU A 185 -1.72 1.49 23.39
CA GLU A 185 -1.90 1.69 24.83
C GLU A 185 -1.02 2.84 25.34
N LYS A 186 0.08 3.14 24.64
CA LYS A 186 1.04 4.21 24.97
C LYS A 186 0.77 5.54 24.27
N ILE A 187 -0.45 5.76 23.77
CA ILE A 187 -0.79 6.99 23.03
C ILE A 187 -0.61 8.25 23.88
N LYS A 188 -0.97 8.19 25.17
CA LYS A 188 -0.81 9.32 26.10
C LYS A 188 0.67 9.61 26.37
N ASP A 189 1.46 8.56 26.55
CA ASP A 189 2.91 8.69 26.75
C ASP A 189 3.59 9.27 25.52
N PHE A 190 3.15 8.88 24.32
CA PHE A 190 3.61 9.50 23.07
C PHE A 190 3.28 10.99 23.04
N GLN A 191 2.04 11.37 23.34
CA GLN A 191 1.63 12.78 23.36
C GLN A 191 2.44 13.61 24.37
N ASN A 192 2.67 13.06 25.57
CA ASN A 192 3.42 13.72 26.63
C ASN A 192 4.92 13.84 26.31
N ASN A 193 5.47 12.93 25.50
CA ASN A 193 6.86 12.95 25.08
C ASN A 193 7.11 13.83 23.84
N ILE A 194 6.07 14.45 23.27
CA ILE A 194 6.27 15.45 22.22
C ILE A 194 6.93 16.67 22.84
N ASP A 195 8.10 17.01 22.32
CA ASP A 195 8.86 18.18 22.74
C ASP A 195 8.21 19.45 22.18
N VAL A 196 7.26 20.00 22.94
CA VAL A 196 6.49 21.19 22.57
C VAL A 196 7.38 22.41 22.41
N GLU A 197 8.44 22.53 23.21
CA GLU A 197 9.40 23.65 23.10
C GLU A 197 10.08 23.65 21.73
N LYS A 198 10.54 22.49 21.24
CA LYS A 198 11.09 22.38 19.88
C LYS A 198 10.07 22.66 18.78
N ILE A 199 8.79 22.37 19.01
CA ILE A 199 7.73 22.73 18.06
C ILE A 199 7.58 24.25 18.00
N VAL A 200 7.53 24.92 19.15
CA VAL A 200 7.46 26.39 19.22
C VAL A 200 8.69 27.03 18.58
N GLU A 201 9.88 26.48 18.79
CA GLU A 201 11.10 26.94 18.10
C GLU A 201 11.00 26.80 16.58
N LEU A 202 10.45 25.68 16.08
CA LEU A 202 10.24 25.47 14.65
C LEU A 202 9.20 26.44 14.08
N GLU A 203 8.10 26.67 14.79
CA GLU A 203 7.09 27.66 14.40
C GLU A 203 7.69 29.06 14.34
N TYR A 204 8.50 29.44 15.33
CA TYR A 204 9.20 30.72 15.33
C TYR A 204 10.15 30.82 14.13
N LYS A 205 10.96 29.79 13.85
CA LYS A 205 11.83 29.77 12.67
C LYS A 205 11.05 29.90 11.37
N LEU A 206 9.91 29.20 11.25
CA LEU A 206 9.05 29.24 10.08
C LEU A 206 8.50 30.67 9.84
N CYS A 207 7.99 31.31 10.90
CA CYS A 207 7.44 32.67 10.83
C CYS A 207 8.47 33.75 10.51
N ASN A 208 9.74 33.54 10.87
CA ASN A 208 10.83 34.48 10.62
C ASN A 208 11.67 34.14 9.39
N THR A 209 11.28 33.13 8.60
CA THR A 209 11.97 32.81 7.34
C THR A 209 11.57 33.79 6.26
N ASP A 210 12.54 34.44 5.62
CA ASP A 210 12.29 35.28 4.45
C ASP A 210 11.82 34.42 3.27
N LEU A 211 10.61 34.69 2.79
CA LEU A 211 9.99 33.95 1.68
C LEU A 211 10.76 34.10 0.36
N ASN A 212 11.58 35.14 0.21
CA ASN A 212 12.39 35.36 -0.98
C ASN A 212 13.59 34.41 -1.07
N ASP A 213 14.04 33.86 0.06
CA ASP A 213 15.21 32.97 0.17
C ASP A 213 14.84 31.49 0.38
N VAL A 214 13.55 31.16 0.33
CA VAL A 214 13.09 29.78 0.49
C VAL A 214 13.49 28.94 -0.73
N ASN A 215 14.35 27.96 -0.48
CA ASN A 215 14.74 26.96 -1.46
C ASN A 215 14.53 25.54 -0.91
N LYS A 216 14.75 24.54 -1.78
CA LYS A 216 14.59 23.11 -1.44
C LYS A 216 15.36 22.71 -0.17
N ASN A 217 16.54 23.27 0.08
CA ASN A 217 17.34 22.91 1.25
C ASN A 217 16.70 23.43 2.53
N VAL A 218 16.18 24.66 2.52
CA VAL A 218 15.45 25.25 3.65
C VAL A 218 14.23 24.39 4.00
N ILE A 219 13.43 24.01 3.00
CA ILE A 219 12.27 23.13 3.20
C ILE A 219 12.69 21.77 3.77
N ASN A 220 13.74 21.15 3.23
CA ASN A 220 14.25 19.88 3.71
C ASN A 220 14.74 19.94 5.16
N THR A 221 15.35 21.06 5.57
CA THR A 221 15.76 21.29 6.97
C THR A 221 14.54 21.32 7.88
N PHE A 222 13.50 22.09 7.54
CA PHE A 222 12.26 22.14 8.34
C PHE A 222 11.60 20.77 8.49
N ILE A 223 11.49 20.03 7.38
CA ILE A 223 10.93 18.67 7.41
C ILE A 223 11.82 17.74 8.23
N GLY A 224 13.14 17.84 8.08
CA GLY A 224 14.11 17.07 8.85
C GLY A 224 13.97 17.30 10.36
N ASP A 225 13.89 18.56 10.77
CA ASP A 225 13.74 18.94 12.17
C ASP A 225 12.40 18.46 12.74
N LEU A 226 11.30 18.64 12.01
CA LEU A 226 9.98 18.14 12.41
C LEU A 226 9.98 16.61 12.54
N CYS A 227 10.54 15.90 11.56
CA CYS A 227 10.68 14.44 11.60
C CYS A 227 11.52 14.00 12.80
N ASN A 228 12.61 14.71 13.11
CA ASN A 228 13.47 14.40 14.24
C ASN A 228 12.75 14.50 15.59
N ILE A 229 11.84 15.48 15.76
CA ILE A 229 11.00 15.59 16.95
C ILE A 229 10.16 14.32 17.13
N PHE A 230 9.43 13.90 16.09
CA PHE A 230 8.58 12.71 16.16
C PHE A 230 9.38 11.40 16.30
N VAL A 231 10.56 11.31 15.67
CA VAL A 231 11.44 10.15 15.81
C VAL A 231 11.94 10.04 17.25
N ARG A 232 12.41 11.14 17.85
CA ARG A 232 12.88 11.14 19.25
C ARG A 232 11.75 10.82 20.23
N CYS A 233 10.57 11.38 20.02
CA CYS A 233 9.38 11.04 20.79
C CYS A 233 9.06 9.54 20.68
N GLY A 234 9.05 8.98 19.46
CA GLY A 234 8.85 7.55 19.24
C GLY A 234 9.92 6.68 19.91
N GLN A 235 11.19 7.11 19.90
CA GLN A 235 12.27 6.43 20.61
C GLN A 235 12.06 6.44 22.13
N ALA A 236 11.62 7.57 22.70
CA ALA A 236 11.34 7.70 24.12
C ALA A 236 10.15 6.84 24.56
N THR A 237 9.07 6.82 23.77
CA THR A 237 7.84 6.11 24.13
C THR A 237 7.91 4.60 23.88
N PHE A 238 8.44 4.19 22.72
CA PHE A 238 8.40 2.79 22.31
C PHE A 238 9.73 2.07 22.57
N GLY A 239 10.83 2.80 22.73
CA GLY A 239 12.17 2.24 22.84
C GLY A 239 12.77 1.89 21.48
N ILE A 240 14.05 1.49 21.50
CA ILE A 240 14.84 1.14 20.33
C ILE A 240 15.25 -0.33 20.43
N SER A 241 15.00 -1.10 19.37
CA SER A 241 15.58 -2.43 19.19
C SER A 241 16.70 -2.40 18.16
N SER A 242 17.76 -3.16 18.42
CA SER A 242 18.82 -3.43 17.45
C SER A 242 18.46 -4.65 16.60
N VAL A 243 18.45 -4.51 15.28
CA VAL A 243 18.25 -5.64 14.36
C VAL A 243 19.55 -5.89 13.60
N LYS A 244 20.04 -7.14 13.64
CA LYS A 244 21.18 -7.58 12.84
C LYS A 244 20.74 -7.68 11.38
N ARG A 245 21.49 -7.03 10.48
CA ARG A 245 21.19 -7.02 9.04
C ARG A 245 21.88 -8.22 8.39
N ASN A 246 21.13 -9.23 7.97
CA ASN A 246 21.68 -10.30 7.13
C ASN A 246 21.98 -9.73 5.73
N LYS A 247 23.25 -9.73 5.32
CA LYS A 247 23.62 -9.49 3.91
C LYS A 247 23.37 -10.79 3.16
N ASN A 248 22.43 -10.76 2.21
CA ASN A 248 22.33 -11.81 1.21
C ASN A 248 23.62 -11.79 0.36
N LYS A 249 24.35 -12.91 0.34
CA LYS A 249 25.34 -13.21 -0.69
C LYS A 249 24.61 -13.53 -2.00
#